data_AF-A0A416Y7B3-F1
#
_entry.id   AF-A0A416Y7B3-F1
#
_cell.length_a   1.000
_cell.length_b   1.000
_cell.length_c   1.000
_cell.angle_alpha   90.00
_cell.angle_beta   90.00
_cell.angle_gamma   90.00
#
_symmetry.space_group_name_H-M   'P 1'
#
loop_
_entity.id
_entity.type
_entity.pdbx_description
1 polymer ?
#
loop_
_entity_poly.entity_id
_entity_poly.type
_entity_poly.pdbx_seq_one_letter_code
_entity_poly.pdbx_strand_id
1 'polypeptide(L)'
;MTKKKVAAFFTAAALCGALAVGSSMAYLTDHDSVTNKFSVGKVDIVGHEPNYTPDNDGKTNNIVPTQVIKKDPQIENVGKNDAYVYLDVSIPIAKVITVNAAGNRLNGGVAKDTELFSMNNVSKKWTLMYNKRVGDNMVYTYSYNEILAPGKTTDPIFTSLTAANIVEGQLDGKDLNVPVHYYAIQELNTGEGTTIPQKAASAWKKYELQNQGQAGQITTPQSDESGNNGVTTVDGNGNAASDENKTNTPDDVQVEPEQDGNNTLS
;
A
#
# COMPACT_ATOMS: atom_id res chain seq x y z
N MET A 1 -5.79 -111.74 -1.44
CA MET A 1 -5.06 -111.47 -0.19
C MET A 1 -5.52 -110.11 0.33
N THR A 2 -5.77 -110.03 1.65
CA THR A 2 -6.07 -108.85 2.53
C THR A 2 -7.23 -107.90 2.14
N LYS A 3 -8.46 -107.96 2.71
CA LYS A 3 -8.96 -107.65 4.10
C LYS A 3 -8.70 -106.16 4.49
N LYS A 4 -9.59 -105.27 4.95
CA LYS A 4 -10.97 -105.17 5.53
C LYS A 4 -11.42 -103.68 5.37
N LYS A 5 -12.64 -103.32 4.98
CA LYS A 5 -13.85 -102.95 5.78
C LYS A 5 -13.67 -102.12 7.09
N VAL A 6 -14.23 -100.89 7.06
CA VAL A 6 -15.16 -100.21 8.02
C VAL A 6 -14.71 -99.85 9.45
N ALA A 7 -14.87 -98.57 9.83
CA ALA A 7 -15.52 -98.00 11.05
C ALA A 7 -14.98 -96.58 11.31
N ALA A 8 -15.70 -95.47 11.20
CA ALA A 8 -16.87 -94.96 11.94
C ALA A 8 -16.58 -94.53 13.40
N PHE A 9 -16.58 -93.19 13.59
CA PHE A 9 -17.10 -92.36 14.69
C PHE A 9 -16.68 -92.61 16.16
N PHE A 10 -16.28 -91.55 16.87
CA PHE A 10 -17.10 -90.87 17.92
C PHE A 10 -16.37 -89.65 18.54
N THR A 11 -17.05 -88.47 18.47
CA THR A 11 -17.26 -87.38 19.47
C THR A 11 -16.13 -86.98 20.44
N ALA A 12 -15.86 -85.69 20.72
CA ALA A 12 -16.77 -84.60 21.08
C ALA A 12 -16.12 -83.22 20.79
N ALA A 13 -16.77 -82.33 20.04
CA ALA A 13 -17.57 -81.20 20.55
C ALA A 13 -16.79 -80.13 21.36
N ALA A 14 -16.37 -79.08 20.65
CA ALA A 14 -16.44 -77.71 21.16
C ALA A 14 -16.80 -76.79 19.98
N LEU A 15 -18.10 -76.50 19.89
CA LEU A 15 -18.70 -75.50 19.02
C LEU A 15 -18.60 -74.12 19.69
N CYS A 16 -18.65 -73.08 18.85
CA CYS A 16 -18.83 -71.63 19.09
C CYS A 16 -17.54 -70.83 18.87
N GLY A 17 -17.38 -70.01 17.83
CA GLY A 17 -18.30 -69.53 16.81
C GLY A 17 -17.92 -68.09 16.46
N ALA A 18 -17.46 -67.84 15.24
CA ALA A 18 -17.55 -66.53 14.58
C ALA A 18 -17.33 -66.71 13.07
N LEU A 19 -18.39 -66.45 12.30
CA LEU A 19 -18.38 -66.29 10.86
C LEU A 19 -17.73 -64.94 10.50
N ALA A 20 -16.87 -64.90 9.49
CA ALA A 20 -16.73 -63.73 8.63
C ALA A 20 -16.05 -64.09 7.30
N VAL A 21 -16.91 -64.24 6.29
CA VAL A 21 -16.75 -63.82 4.88
C VAL A 21 -15.35 -63.36 4.43
N GLY A 22 -14.85 -64.04 3.40
CA GLY A 22 -14.26 -63.42 2.21
C GLY A 22 -12.90 -62.73 2.38
N SER A 23 -11.85 -63.40 1.90
CA SER A 23 -10.64 -62.71 1.45
C SER A 23 -10.30 -63.16 0.03
N SER A 24 -11.22 -62.87 -0.90
CA SER A 24 -10.80 -62.54 -2.26
C SER A 24 -9.80 -61.41 -2.14
N MET A 25 -8.51 -61.72 -2.30
CA MET A 25 -7.49 -60.69 -2.47
C MET A 25 -7.79 -59.97 -3.77
N ALA A 26 -8.52 -58.85 -3.68
CA ALA A 26 -8.54 -57.87 -4.75
C ALA A 26 -7.13 -57.29 -4.82
N TYR A 27 -6.36 -57.73 -5.80
CA TYR A 27 -5.18 -56.99 -6.23
C TYR A 27 -5.68 -55.62 -6.70
N LEU A 28 -5.46 -54.59 -5.88
CA LEU A 28 -5.60 -53.20 -6.32
C LEU A 28 -4.60 -52.99 -7.46
N THR A 29 -5.05 -53.25 -8.69
CA THR A 29 -4.32 -52.99 -9.93
C THR A 29 -5.08 -51.90 -10.66
N ASP A 30 -5.01 -50.69 -10.12
CA ASP A 30 -4.87 -49.48 -10.93
C ASP A 30 -4.35 -48.35 -10.03
N HIS A 31 -3.23 -47.76 -10.42
CA HIS A 31 -2.77 -46.49 -9.89
C HIS A 31 -2.63 -45.56 -11.08
N ASP A 32 -3.76 -45.02 -11.53
CA ASP A 32 -3.75 -43.86 -12.42
C ASP A 32 -3.25 -42.64 -11.62
N SER A 33 -2.30 -41.90 -12.19
CA SER A 33 -1.70 -40.74 -11.53
C SER A 33 -1.85 -39.51 -12.41
N VAL A 34 -2.73 -38.60 -11.99
CA VAL A 34 -2.89 -37.29 -12.60
C VAL A 34 -1.87 -36.33 -11.97
N THR A 35 -0.89 -35.90 -12.74
CA THR A 35 0.06 -34.85 -12.31
C THR A 35 -0.49 -33.47 -12.69
N ASN A 36 -1.03 -32.75 -11.71
CA ASN A 36 -1.41 -31.34 -11.89
C ASN A 36 -0.15 -30.47 -11.86
N LYS A 37 0.18 -29.82 -12.98
CA LYS A 37 1.26 -28.84 -13.06
C LYS A 37 0.75 -27.49 -12.55
N PHE A 38 1.10 -27.15 -11.32
CA PHE A 38 0.82 -25.82 -10.75
C PHE A 38 1.99 -24.88 -11.08
N SER A 39 1.70 -23.72 -11.68
CA SER A 39 2.67 -22.64 -11.87
C SER A 39 2.25 -21.46 -11.00
N VAL A 40 3.14 -20.99 -10.13
CA VAL A 40 2.95 -19.72 -9.43
C VAL A 40 3.24 -18.61 -10.43
N GLY A 41 2.24 -17.78 -10.73
CA GLY A 41 2.44 -16.64 -11.63
C GLY A 41 3.27 -15.54 -10.96
N LYS A 42 3.88 -14.69 -11.78
CA LYS A 42 4.73 -13.58 -11.33
C LYS A 42 4.06 -12.25 -11.66
N VAL A 43 4.08 -11.34 -10.69
CA VAL A 43 3.84 -9.92 -10.91
C VAL A 43 5.20 -9.28 -11.16
N ASP A 44 5.29 -8.55 -12.26
CA ASP A 44 6.51 -7.86 -12.69
C ASP A 44 6.09 -6.54 -13.33
N ILE A 45 6.81 -5.47 -13.01
CA ILE A 45 6.43 -4.11 -13.41
C ILE A 45 7.62 -3.29 -13.87
N VAL A 46 7.33 -2.32 -14.74
CA VAL A 46 8.29 -1.29 -15.15
C VAL A 46 7.65 0.08 -14.95
N GLY A 47 8.39 0.99 -14.35
CA GLY A 47 8.00 2.40 -14.25
C GLY A 47 8.44 3.17 -15.49
N HIS A 48 7.59 4.06 -15.98
CA HIS A 48 7.87 4.93 -17.13
C HIS A 48 7.57 6.38 -16.80
N GLU A 49 8.33 7.29 -17.43
CA GLU A 49 8.11 8.74 -17.40
C GLU A 49 8.36 9.30 -18.82
N PRO A 50 7.52 8.97 -19.82
CA PRO A 50 7.84 9.21 -21.22
C PRO A 50 7.93 10.70 -21.60
N ASN A 51 7.35 11.59 -20.80
CA ASN A 51 7.43 13.04 -21.03
C ASN A 51 8.49 13.73 -20.15
N TYR A 52 9.23 13.00 -19.31
CA TYR A 52 10.38 13.55 -18.59
C TYR A 52 11.61 13.57 -19.49
N THR A 53 12.07 14.76 -19.83
CA THR A 53 13.26 14.99 -20.65
C THR A 53 14.34 15.67 -19.81
N PRO A 54 15.21 14.91 -19.12
CA PRO A 54 16.34 15.50 -18.42
C PRO A 54 17.34 16.09 -19.40
N ASP A 55 18.25 16.93 -18.90
CA ASP A 55 19.41 17.39 -19.65
C ASP A 55 20.40 16.23 -19.86
N ASN A 56 21.48 16.50 -20.61
CA ASN A 56 22.47 15.49 -21.03
C ASN A 56 23.14 14.73 -19.86
N ASP A 57 23.13 15.28 -18.65
CA ASP A 57 23.67 14.67 -17.44
C ASP A 57 22.65 13.85 -16.64
N GLY A 58 21.41 13.70 -17.15
CA GLY A 58 20.36 12.88 -16.55
C GLY A 58 19.52 13.60 -15.49
N LYS A 59 19.73 14.91 -15.27
CA LYS A 59 18.93 15.74 -14.37
C LYS A 59 18.35 16.96 -15.07
N THR A 60 17.36 17.61 -14.45
CA THR A 60 16.91 18.94 -14.89
C THR A 60 17.77 19.98 -14.19
N ASN A 61 18.59 20.71 -14.94
CA ASN A 61 19.49 21.72 -14.40
C ASN A 61 18.80 23.07 -14.27
N ASN A 62 19.38 23.91 -13.40
CA ASN A 62 19.01 25.32 -13.25
C ASN A 62 17.51 25.53 -12.95
N ILE A 63 16.95 24.70 -12.07
CA ILE A 63 15.54 24.82 -11.68
C ILE A 63 15.33 26.19 -11.02
N VAL A 64 14.48 27.01 -11.61
CA VAL A 64 14.10 28.33 -11.07
C VAL A 64 12.79 28.26 -10.28
N PRO A 65 12.53 29.19 -9.35
CA PRO A 65 11.26 29.26 -8.64
C PRO A 65 10.07 29.27 -9.61
N THR A 66 8.99 28.58 -9.26
CA THR A 66 7.75 28.44 -10.06
C THR A 66 7.90 27.67 -11.38
N GLN A 67 9.09 27.17 -11.71
CA GLN A 67 9.29 26.40 -12.94
C GLN A 67 8.42 25.15 -12.92
N VAL A 68 7.76 24.91 -14.06
CA VAL A 68 7.02 23.68 -14.33
C VAL A 68 7.94 22.69 -15.02
N ILE A 69 8.11 21.52 -14.42
CA ILE A 69 8.93 20.42 -14.91
C ILE A 69 7.99 19.30 -15.34
N LYS A 70 8.02 18.93 -16.62
CA LYS A 70 7.24 17.78 -17.11
C LYS A 70 7.73 16.51 -16.45
N LYS A 71 6.82 15.74 -15.88
CA LYS A 71 7.10 14.46 -15.26
C LYS A 71 5.79 13.71 -15.11
N ASP A 72 5.76 12.47 -15.55
CA ASP A 72 4.52 11.71 -15.72
C ASP A 72 4.69 10.22 -15.34
N PRO A 73 4.89 9.93 -14.05
CA PRO A 73 5.13 8.57 -13.60
C PRO A 73 3.91 7.67 -13.88
N GLN A 74 4.16 6.55 -14.56
CA GLN A 74 3.17 5.53 -14.88
C GLN A 74 3.77 4.13 -14.73
N ILE A 75 2.94 3.12 -14.52
CA ILE A 75 3.36 1.74 -14.28
C ILE A 75 2.87 0.85 -15.42
N GLU A 76 3.75 0.06 -16.01
CA GLU A 76 3.41 -1.03 -16.93
C GLU A 76 3.50 -2.38 -16.21
N ASN A 77 2.48 -3.24 -16.38
CA ASN A 77 2.53 -4.62 -15.95
C ASN A 77 3.16 -5.50 -17.05
N VAL A 78 4.42 -5.87 -16.87
CA VAL A 78 5.14 -6.79 -17.77
C VAL A 78 5.08 -8.25 -17.28
N GLY A 79 4.40 -8.48 -16.16
CA GLY A 79 4.14 -9.80 -15.59
C GLY A 79 3.05 -10.57 -16.33
N LYS A 80 2.62 -11.68 -15.72
CA LYS A 80 1.61 -12.59 -16.31
C LYS A 80 0.26 -12.53 -15.62
N ASN A 81 0.18 -11.87 -14.48
CA ASN A 81 -1.02 -11.81 -13.66
C ASN A 81 -1.51 -10.38 -13.51
N ASP A 82 -2.82 -10.25 -13.34
CA ASP A 82 -3.47 -9.03 -12.92
C ASP A 82 -2.91 -8.56 -11.56
N ALA A 83 -2.74 -7.24 -11.42
CA ALA A 83 -2.14 -6.65 -10.23
C ALA A 83 -2.87 -5.38 -9.76
N TYR A 84 -2.89 -5.20 -8.44
CA TYR A 84 -2.97 -3.88 -7.81
C TYR A 84 -1.60 -3.22 -7.93
N VAL A 85 -1.57 -1.95 -8.29
CA VAL A 85 -0.31 -1.19 -8.42
C VAL A 85 -0.32 0.06 -7.57
N TYR A 86 0.86 0.41 -7.09
CA TYR A 86 1.09 1.49 -6.13
C TYR A 86 2.35 2.23 -6.51
N LEU A 87 2.45 3.48 -6.06
CA LEU A 87 3.69 4.22 -6.14
C LEU A 87 3.88 5.16 -4.96
N ASP A 88 5.14 5.44 -4.67
CA ASP A 88 5.56 6.49 -3.75
C ASP A 88 6.16 7.65 -4.54
N VAL A 89 5.73 8.87 -4.25
CA VAL A 89 6.39 10.10 -4.72
C VAL A 89 7.03 10.79 -3.53
N SER A 90 8.36 10.93 -3.54
CA SER A 90 9.11 11.56 -2.45
C SER A 90 9.44 13.01 -2.80
N ILE A 91 8.76 13.96 -2.17
CA ILE A 91 8.95 15.39 -2.38
C ILE A 91 9.95 15.94 -1.34
N PRO A 92 11.08 16.53 -1.76
CA PRO A 92 12.06 17.06 -0.82
C PRO A 92 11.50 18.27 -0.07
N ILE A 93 11.78 18.31 1.22
CA ILE A 93 11.48 19.40 2.14
C ILE A 93 12.77 20.14 2.44
N ALA A 94 12.72 21.47 2.40
CA ALA A 94 13.79 22.29 2.97
C ALA A 94 13.22 23.44 3.79
N LYS A 95 14.02 23.90 4.75
CA LYS A 95 13.70 25.09 5.53
C LYS A 95 14.08 26.35 4.73
N VAL A 96 13.08 26.98 4.11
CA VAL A 96 13.26 28.09 3.16
C VAL A 96 12.24 29.20 3.38
N ILE A 97 12.55 30.39 2.89
CA ILE A 97 11.62 31.52 2.79
C ILE A 97 10.91 31.45 1.44
N THR A 98 9.58 31.45 1.48
CA THR A 98 8.72 31.48 0.30
C THR A 98 8.18 32.88 0.02
N VAL A 99 7.82 33.13 -1.23
CA VAL A 99 7.24 34.39 -1.70
C VAL A 99 5.91 34.14 -2.42
N ASN A 100 4.98 35.08 -2.33
CA ASN A 100 3.72 35.01 -3.08
C ASN A 100 3.91 35.48 -4.53
N ALA A 101 2.84 35.43 -5.33
CA ALA A 101 2.87 35.86 -6.74
C ALA A 101 3.26 37.34 -6.95
N ALA A 102 3.04 38.20 -5.94
CA ALA A 102 3.45 39.60 -5.95
C ALA A 102 4.90 39.80 -5.44
N GLY A 103 5.67 38.73 -5.19
CA GLY A 103 7.04 38.78 -4.69
C GLY A 103 7.17 39.13 -3.20
N ASN A 104 6.07 39.17 -2.46
CA ASN A 104 6.11 39.48 -1.03
C ASN A 104 6.47 38.20 -0.26
N ARG A 105 7.41 38.33 0.69
CA ARG A 105 7.80 37.21 1.56
C ARG A 105 6.62 36.76 2.41
N LEU A 106 6.36 35.45 2.38
CA LEU A 106 5.37 34.81 3.23
C LEU A 106 5.92 34.63 4.65
N ASN A 107 5.04 34.41 5.62
CA ASN A 107 5.41 34.18 7.03
C ASN A 107 6.34 35.26 7.62
N GLY A 108 6.20 36.52 7.20
CA GLY A 108 7.07 37.61 7.65
C GLY A 108 8.53 37.47 7.24
N GLY A 109 8.85 36.63 6.24
CA GLY A 109 10.22 36.34 5.83
C GLY A 109 10.95 35.32 6.71
N VAL A 110 10.22 34.60 7.57
CA VAL A 110 10.79 33.51 8.38
C VAL A 110 10.82 32.23 7.57
N ALA A 111 11.99 31.57 7.53
CA ALA A 111 12.15 30.29 6.86
C ALA A 111 11.39 29.17 7.56
N LYS A 112 10.65 28.36 6.79
CA LYS A 112 9.87 27.22 7.26
C LYS A 112 10.12 25.99 6.40
N ASP A 113 9.92 24.82 6.99
CA ASP A 113 9.91 23.56 6.26
C ASP A 113 8.84 23.64 5.17
N THR A 114 9.29 23.54 3.92
CA THR A 114 8.47 23.70 2.73
C THR A 114 8.80 22.56 1.78
N GLU A 115 7.77 21.88 1.28
CA GLU A 115 7.89 20.97 0.15
C GLU A 115 8.29 21.74 -1.10
N LEU A 116 9.38 21.33 -1.73
CA LEU A 116 10.01 22.10 -2.81
C LEU A 116 9.33 21.90 -4.16
N PHE A 117 8.41 20.94 -4.28
CA PHE A 117 7.65 20.69 -5.49
C PHE A 117 6.19 20.41 -5.17
N SER A 118 5.29 20.82 -6.07
CA SER A 118 3.87 20.45 -6.02
C SER A 118 3.50 19.62 -7.24
N MET A 119 2.75 18.54 -7.04
CA MET A 119 2.27 17.67 -8.12
C MET A 119 1.06 18.31 -8.83
N ASN A 120 1.16 18.49 -10.15
CA ASN A 120 0.10 19.10 -10.95
C ASN A 120 -0.74 18.05 -11.68
N ASN A 121 -2.07 18.28 -11.70
CA ASN A 121 -3.05 17.41 -12.36
C ASN A 121 -3.00 15.97 -11.84
N VAL A 122 -3.02 15.80 -10.52
CA VAL A 122 -3.10 14.48 -9.90
C VAL A 122 -4.37 13.77 -10.39
N SER A 123 -4.20 12.61 -11.02
CA SER A 123 -5.26 11.87 -11.69
C SER A 123 -6.24 11.25 -10.69
N LYS A 124 -7.54 11.35 -10.98
CA LYS A 124 -8.62 10.75 -10.18
C LYS A 124 -8.65 9.21 -10.22
N LYS A 125 -7.85 8.61 -11.10
CA LYS A 125 -7.65 7.16 -11.11
C LYS A 125 -6.64 6.69 -10.07
N TRP A 126 -6.03 7.62 -9.32
CA TRP A 126 -5.16 7.33 -8.21
C TRP A 126 -5.81 7.82 -6.91
N THR A 127 -5.75 6.98 -5.88
CA THR A 127 -6.21 7.34 -4.53
C THR A 127 -4.98 7.51 -3.64
N LEU A 128 -4.87 8.68 -2.99
CA LEU A 128 -3.86 8.88 -1.94
C LEU A 128 -4.22 7.96 -0.77
N MET A 129 -3.32 7.05 -0.44
CA MET A 129 -3.51 6.15 0.70
C MET A 129 -3.06 6.83 2.00
N TYR A 130 -1.84 7.35 1.99
CA TYR A 130 -1.29 8.12 3.10
C TYR A 130 -0.11 8.97 2.63
N ASN A 131 0.30 9.91 3.47
CA ASN A 131 1.58 10.58 3.36
C ASN A 131 2.29 10.57 4.71
N LYS A 132 3.61 10.70 4.68
CA LYS A 132 4.44 10.76 5.88
C LYS A 132 5.78 11.41 5.58
N ARG A 133 6.36 12.03 6.61
CA ARG A 133 7.71 12.58 6.53
C ARG A 133 8.74 11.46 6.77
N VAL A 134 9.67 11.30 5.85
CA VAL A 134 10.82 10.37 5.95
C VAL A 134 12.09 11.18 5.73
N GLY A 135 12.79 11.50 6.82
CA GLY A 135 13.91 12.44 6.80
C GLY A 135 13.48 13.80 6.24
N ASP A 136 14.21 14.25 5.21
CA ASP A 136 13.94 15.53 4.51
C ASP A 136 13.00 15.37 3.31
N ASN A 137 12.13 14.34 3.30
CA ASN A 137 11.12 14.16 2.26
C ASN A 137 9.71 14.00 2.84
N MET A 138 8.71 14.56 2.17
CA MET A 138 7.32 14.12 2.28
C MET A 138 7.09 13.01 1.26
N VAL A 139 6.75 11.81 1.73
CA VAL A 139 6.46 10.66 0.87
C VAL A 139 4.95 10.50 0.74
N TYR A 140 4.45 10.53 -0.48
CA TYR A 140 3.04 10.29 -0.81
C TYR A 140 2.87 8.91 -1.44
N THR A 141 2.07 8.04 -0.81
CA THR A 141 1.79 6.69 -1.30
C THR A 141 0.41 6.65 -1.93
N TYR A 142 0.33 6.22 -3.18
CA TYR A 142 -0.92 6.13 -3.94
C TYR A 142 -1.19 4.72 -4.43
N SER A 143 -2.47 4.37 -4.55
CA SER A 143 -2.95 3.17 -5.25
C SER A 143 -3.70 3.53 -6.53
N TYR A 144 -3.57 2.69 -7.54
CA TYR A 144 -4.36 2.82 -8.77
C TYR A 144 -5.75 2.19 -8.58
N ASN A 145 -6.78 2.86 -9.09
CA ASN A 145 -8.19 2.54 -8.84
C ASN A 145 -8.74 1.45 -9.76
N GLU A 146 -7.91 0.88 -10.65
CA GLU A 146 -8.28 -0.19 -11.57
C GLU A 146 -7.27 -1.34 -11.47
N ILE A 147 -7.70 -2.55 -11.86
CA ILE A 147 -6.81 -3.70 -11.97
C ILE A 147 -5.93 -3.54 -13.20
N LEU A 148 -4.61 -3.66 -13.03
CA LEU A 148 -3.66 -3.57 -14.12
C LEU A 148 -3.40 -4.97 -14.71
N ALA A 149 -4.02 -5.26 -15.85
CA ALA A 149 -3.82 -6.51 -16.58
C ALA A 149 -2.43 -6.57 -17.25
N PRO A 150 -1.92 -7.77 -17.58
CA PRO A 150 -0.67 -7.95 -18.32
C PRO A 150 -0.61 -7.14 -19.62
N GLY A 151 0.53 -6.48 -19.87
CA GLY A 151 0.79 -5.64 -21.03
C GLY A 151 0.02 -4.31 -21.04
N LYS A 152 -0.56 -3.91 -19.90
CA LYS A 152 -1.23 -2.61 -19.75
C LYS A 152 -0.37 -1.64 -18.94
N THR A 153 -0.56 -0.37 -19.21
CA THR A 153 0.06 0.76 -18.52
C THR A 153 -1.02 1.61 -17.87
N THR A 154 -0.77 2.09 -16.65
CA THR A 154 -1.66 3.01 -15.96
C THR A 154 -1.72 4.36 -16.67
N ASP A 155 -2.78 5.13 -16.41
CA ASP A 155 -2.68 6.59 -16.57
C ASP A 155 -1.60 7.15 -15.63
N PRO A 156 -0.88 8.21 -16.01
CA PRO A 156 0.12 8.81 -15.15
C PRO A 156 -0.52 9.39 -13.89
N ILE A 157 0.21 9.35 -12.77
CA ILE A 157 -0.33 9.86 -11.51
C ILE A 157 -0.48 11.38 -11.51
N PHE A 158 0.48 12.10 -12.09
CA PHE A 158 0.47 13.53 -12.32
C PHE A 158 1.17 13.80 -13.65
N THR A 159 1.17 15.05 -14.13
CA THR A 159 1.73 15.38 -15.46
C THR A 159 2.92 16.34 -15.40
N SER A 160 3.09 17.01 -14.27
CA SER A 160 4.24 17.87 -14.01
C SER A 160 4.40 18.15 -12.52
N LEU A 161 5.57 18.68 -12.19
CA LEU A 161 5.88 19.27 -10.90
C LEU A 161 6.07 20.78 -11.05
N THR A 162 5.60 21.57 -10.08
CA THR A 162 5.91 23.00 -9.98
C THR A 162 6.88 23.23 -8.83
N ALA A 163 8.04 23.84 -9.10
CA ALA A 163 8.99 24.22 -8.07
C ALA A 163 8.44 25.31 -7.14
N ALA A 164 8.68 25.18 -5.84
CA ALA A 164 8.21 26.15 -4.84
C ALA A 164 8.76 27.56 -5.13
N ASN A 165 7.92 28.57 -4.88
CA ASN A 165 8.32 29.97 -5.06
C ASN A 165 9.17 30.45 -3.89
N ILE A 166 10.48 30.22 -3.95
CA ILE A 166 11.43 30.54 -2.88
C ILE A 166 12.25 31.79 -3.22
N VAL A 167 12.75 32.49 -2.18
CA VAL A 167 13.76 33.55 -2.38
C VAL A 167 15.03 32.94 -3.01
N GLU A 168 15.58 33.64 -4.01
CA GLU A 168 16.78 33.27 -4.74
C GLU A 168 18.00 33.05 -3.82
N GLY A 169 18.90 32.14 -4.19
CA GLY A 169 20.14 31.86 -3.46
C GLY A 169 20.04 30.85 -2.32
N GLN A 170 18.83 30.44 -1.92
CA GLN A 170 18.64 29.59 -0.73
C GLN A 170 19.03 28.12 -0.92
N LEU A 171 19.01 27.62 -2.17
CA LEU A 171 19.26 26.22 -2.50
C LEU A 171 20.35 26.05 -3.58
N ASP A 172 21.15 27.10 -3.82
CA ASP A 172 22.18 27.09 -4.86
C ASP A 172 23.17 25.95 -4.66
N GLY A 173 23.47 25.23 -5.76
CA GLY A 173 24.39 24.11 -5.76
C GLY A 173 23.86 22.82 -5.10
N LYS A 174 22.60 22.77 -4.67
CA LYS A 174 21.98 21.53 -4.17
C LYS A 174 21.26 20.78 -5.28
N ASP A 175 21.55 19.48 -5.38
CA ASP A 175 20.74 18.58 -6.20
C ASP A 175 19.44 18.25 -5.46
N LEU A 176 18.30 18.51 -6.10
CA LEU A 176 16.98 18.20 -5.59
C LEU A 176 16.43 16.97 -6.31
N ASN A 177 16.21 15.90 -5.54
CA ASN A 177 15.70 14.65 -6.09
C ASN A 177 14.22 14.49 -5.74
N VAL A 178 13.44 14.04 -6.72
CA VAL A 178 12.06 13.57 -6.52
C VAL A 178 11.98 12.10 -6.91
N PRO A 179 12.42 11.17 -6.05
CA PRO A 179 12.32 9.73 -6.30
C PRO A 179 10.87 9.29 -6.48
N VAL A 180 10.68 8.35 -7.42
CA VAL A 180 9.43 7.61 -7.56
C VAL A 180 9.74 6.12 -7.43
N HIS A 181 9.05 5.45 -6.51
CA HIS A 181 9.14 4.00 -6.34
C HIS A 181 7.83 3.36 -6.76
N TYR A 182 7.91 2.23 -7.46
CA TYR A 182 6.76 1.54 -8.01
C TYR A 182 6.61 0.17 -7.37
N TYR A 183 5.38 -0.24 -7.09
CA TYR A 183 5.07 -1.51 -6.46
C TYR A 183 3.87 -2.16 -7.12
N ALA A 184 3.81 -3.49 -7.04
CA ALA A 184 2.67 -4.25 -7.49
C ALA A 184 2.41 -5.46 -6.61
N ILE A 185 1.14 -5.74 -6.36
CA ILE A 185 0.66 -6.89 -5.61
C ILE A 185 -0.33 -7.62 -6.51
N GLN A 186 -0.19 -8.94 -6.64
CA GLN A 186 -1.10 -9.75 -7.44
C GLN A 186 -2.54 -9.55 -6.97
N GLU A 187 -3.49 -9.40 -7.89
CA GLU A 187 -4.89 -9.16 -7.52
C GLU A 187 -5.52 -10.35 -6.80
N LEU A 188 -5.33 -11.54 -7.37
CA LEU A 188 -6.08 -12.73 -7.00
C LEU A 188 -5.78 -13.15 -5.56
N ASN A 189 -6.83 -13.15 -4.74
CA ASN A 189 -6.86 -13.59 -3.33
C ASN A 189 -6.02 -12.74 -2.35
N THR A 190 -5.60 -11.52 -2.72
CA THR A 190 -4.78 -10.67 -1.82
C THR A 190 -5.59 -9.57 -1.13
N GLY A 191 -6.52 -8.93 -1.84
CA GLY A 191 -7.31 -7.80 -1.35
C GLY A 191 -8.71 -8.17 -0.84
N GLU A 192 -9.19 -7.45 0.17
CA GLU A 192 -10.55 -7.56 0.71
C GLU A 192 -11.31 -6.24 0.53
N GLY A 193 -12.62 -6.31 0.30
CA GLY A 193 -13.48 -5.14 0.08
C GLY A 193 -14.41 -5.29 -1.12
N THR A 194 -15.29 -4.31 -1.31
CA THR A 194 -16.28 -4.32 -2.40
C THR A 194 -15.82 -3.51 -3.61
N THR A 195 -14.91 -2.55 -3.42
CA THR A 195 -14.33 -1.73 -4.49
C THR A 195 -12.85 -2.05 -4.72
N ILE A 196 -12.32 -1.74 -5.91
CA ILE A 196 -10.90 -1.94 -6.22
C ILE A 196 -9.98 -1.15 -5.26
N PRO A 197 -10.24 0.14 -4.95
CA PRO A 197 -9.40 0.87 -3.98
C PRO A 197 -9.37 0.24 -2.59
N GLN A 198 -10.50 -0.29 -2.08
CA GLN A 198 -10.54 -0.98 -0.79
C GLN A 198 -9.71 -2.26 -0.81
N LYS A 199 -9.85 -3.07 -1.88
CA LYS A 199 -9.07 -4.28 -2.05
C LYS A 199 -7.57 -3.99 -2.15
N ALA A 200 -7.19 -2.96 -2.92
CA ALA A 200 -5.82 -2.50 -3.04
C ALA A 200 -5.26 -2.03 -1.68
N ALA A 201 -6.02 -1.25 -0.90
CA ALA A 201 -5.60 -0.80 0.42
C ALA A 201 -5.44 -1.97 1.41
N SER A 202 -6.37 -2.92 1.41
CA SER A 202 -6.28 -4.15 2.22
C SER A 202 -5.07 -5.01 1.83
N ALA A 203 -4.83 -5.21 0.54
CA ALA A 203 -3.67 -5.95 0.04
C ALA A 203 -2.34 -5.28 0.45
N TRP A 204 -2.27 -3.94 0.35
CA TRP A 204 -1.12 -3.17 0.80
C TRP A 204 -0.88 -3.32 2.30
N LYS A 205 -1.94 -3.26 3.11
CA LYS A 205 -1.81 -3.45 4.57
C LYS A 205 -1.24 -4.82 4.93
N LYS A 206 -1.68 -5.88 4.23
CA LYS A 206 -1.12 -7.23 4.38
C LYS A 206 0.35 -7.27 3.99
N TYR A 207 0.71 -6.64 2.88
CA TYR A 207 2.10 -6.52 2.44
C TYR A 207 2.97 -5.79 3.48
N GLU A 208 2.51 -4.66 4.04
CA GLU A 208 3.23 -3.94 5.09
C GLU A 208 3.48 -4.85 6.30
N LEU A 209 2.44 -5.54 6.80
CA LEU A 209 2.56 -6.46 7.94
C LEU A 209 3.51 -7.63 7.67
N GLN A 210 3.48 -8.21 6.46
CA GLN A 210 4.38 -9.30 6.07
C GLN A 210 5.84 -8.89 6.05
N ASN A 211 6.11 -7.62 5.73
CA ASN A 211 7.47 -7.10 5.60
C ASN A 211 7.99 -6.42 6.87
N GLN A 212 7.18 -6.24 7.91
CA GLN A 212 7.62 -5.71 9.22
C GLN A 212 8.83 -6.49 9.77
N GLY A 213 9.85 -5.76 10.23
CA GLY A 213 11.10 -6.33 10.76
C GLY A 213 12.18 -6.78 9.74
N GLN A 214 11.94 -6.73 8.43
CA GLN A 214 12.96 -7.00 7.40
C GLN A 214 13.81 -5.75 7.02
N ALA A 215 15.13 -5.89 6.88
CA ALA A 215 16.01 -4.79 6.48
C ALA A 215 15.76 -4.35 5.02
N GLY A 216 15.62 -3.03 4.77
CA GLY A 216 15.29 -2.46 3.44
C GLY A 216 13.81 -2.07 3.25
N GLN A 217 13.07 -1.95 4.36
CA GLN A 217 11.60 -1.85 4.41
C GLN A 217 11.00 -0.54 3.90
N ILE A 218 9.82 -0.65 3.27
CA ILE A 218 8.83 0.44 3.20
C ILE A 218 8.57 0.89 4.64
N THR A 219 8.74 2.18 4.91
CA THR A 219 8.44 2.77 6.21
C THR A 219 6.97 2.45 6.57
N THR A 220 6.72 1.69 7.61
CA THR A 220 5.33 1.45 8.06
C THR A 220 4.75 2.76 8.62
N PRO A 221 3.41 2.94 8.59
CA PRO A 221 2.77 3.84 9.54
C PRO A 221 2.89 3.17 10.91
N GLN A 222 3.94 3.48 11.66
CA GLN A 222 3.82 3.42 13.10
C GLN A 222 3.09 4.68 13.55
N SER A 223 2.00 4.49 14.29
CA SER A 223 1.62 5.45 15.30
C SER A 223 2.81 5.51 16.27
N ASP A 224 3.67 6.50 16.08
CA ASP A 224 4.73 6.77 17.03
C ASP A 224 4.06 7.02 18.38
N GLU A 225 4.41 6.25 19.41
CA GLU A 225 4.04 6.52 20.81
C GLU A 225 4.62 7.86 21.32
N SER A 226 5.36 8.58 20.47
CA SER A 226 5.75 9.96 20.67
C SER A 226 4.76 10.87 19.94
N GLY A 227 3.81 11.42 20.69
CA GLY A 227 2.72 12.25 20.19
C GLY A 227 3.14 13.51 19.41
N ASN A 228 3.55 13.34 18.16
CA ASN A 228 3.64 14.39 17.17
C ASN A 228 2.54 14.16 16.11
N ASN A 229 1.48 14.95 16.23
CA ASN A 229 0.29 14.96 15.37
C ASN A 229 0.61 15.39 13.94
N GLY A 230 1.18 14.50 13.13
CA GLY A 230 1.46 14.73 11.70
C GLY A 230 0.93 13.65 10.76
N VAL A 231 0.16 12.68 11.25
CA VAL A 231 -0.45 11.64 10.41
C VAL A 231 -1.86 12.09 10.06
N THR A 232 -2.12 12.39 8.78
CA THR A 232 -3.50 12.44 8.28
C THR A 232 -3.81 11.09 7.65
N THR A 233 -4.44 10.21 8.42
CA THR A 233 -5.05 8.99 7.88
C THR A 233 -6.32 9.40 7.14
N VAL A 234 -6.37 9.15 5.84
CA VAL A 234 -7.62 9.20 5.08
C VAL A 234 -8.09 7.78 4.81
N ASP A 235 -9.38 7.52 4.98
CA ASP A 235 -9.97 6.25 4.58
C ASP A 235 -9.87 6.06 3.05
N GLY A 236 -10.14 4.84 2.57
CA GLY A 236 -10.12 4.51 1.13
C GLY A 236 -11.15 5.27 0.28
N ASN A 237 -11.85 6.25 0.86
CA ASN A 237 -12.83 7.12 0.26
C ASN A 237 -12.42 8.62 0.32
N GLY A 238 -11.25 8.94 0.88
CA GLY A 238 -10.72 10.30 0.94
C GLY A 238 -11.26 11.16 2.09
N ASN A 239 -11.91 10.56 3.09
CA ASN A 239 -12.33 11.26 4.31
C ASN A 239 -11.29 11.09 5.41
N ALA A 240 -11.10 12.11 6.24
CA ALA A 240 -10.28 11.98 7.45
C ALA A 240 -10.83 10.84 8.33
N ALA A 241 -9.99 9.87 8.68
CA ALA A 241 -10.38 8.79 9.58
C ALA A 241 -10.67 9.40 10.96
N SER A 242 -11.91 9.26 11.43
CA SER A 242 -12.27 9.64 12.79
C SER A 242 -11.62 8.65 13.77
N ASP A 243 -10.77 9.17 14.66
CA ASP A 243 -10.26 8.43 15.83
C ASP A 243 -11.44 8.04 16.73
N GLU A 244 -12.00 6.85 16.54
CA GLU A 244 -13.06 6.29 17.41
C GLU A 244 -12.54 5.79 18.77
N ASN A 245 -11.32 6.18 19.18
CA ASN A 245 -10.74 5.75 20.45
C ASN A 245 -10.26 6.90 21.34
N LYS A 246 -11.11 7.92 21.54
CA LYS A 246 -11.05 8.76 22.75
C LYS A 246 -12.16 8.35 23.70
N THR A 247 -11.79 7.49 24.65
CA THR A 247 -12.50 7.33 25.92
C THR A 247 -12.69 8.70 26.56
N ASN A 248 -13.94 9.13 26.67
CA ASN A 248 -14.33 10.31 27.43
C ASN A 248 -13.87 10.14 28.88
N THR A 249 -12.94 11.01 29.31
CA THR A 249 -12.68 11.22 30.73
C THR A 249 -13.16 12.65 31.04
N PRO A 250 -14.17 12.83 31.90
CA PRO A 250 -14.68 14.16 32.24
C PRO A 250 -13.80 14.74 33.33
N ASP A 251 -13.07 15.82 33.07
CA ASP A 251 -12.60 16.79 34.08
C ASP A 251 -11.85 17.94 33.38
N ASP A 252 -12.58 19.00 33.06
CA ASP A 252 -12.19 20.41 33.30
C ASP A 252 -13.28 21.33 32.71
N VAL A 253 -14.38 21.45 33.46
CA VAL A 253 -15.32 22.57 33.26
C VAL A 253 -14.68 23.78 33.94
N GLN A 254 -13.97 24.60 33.17
CA GLN A 254 -13.63 25.95 33.62
C GLN A 254 -14.89 26.83 33.59
N VAL A 255 -15.16 27.35 34.78
CA VAL A 255 -16.25 28.22 35.23
C VAL A 255 -16.32 29.50 34.39
N GLU A 256 -17.50 29.79 33.82
CA GLU A 256 -17.84 31.14 33.33
C GLU A 256 -18.09 32.07 34.53
N PRO A 257 -17.64 33.35 34.49
CA PRO A 257 -18.17 34.34 35.41
C PRO A 257 -19.47 34.94 34.85
N GLU A 258 -20.52 34.84 35.65
CA GLU A 258 -21.78 35.56 35.49
C GLU A 258 -21.53 37.08 35.35
N GLN A 259 -22.11 37.70 34.33
CA GLN A 259 -22.34 39.14 34.33
C GLN A 259 -23.84 39.40 34.31
N ASP A 260 -24.34 39.62 35.51
CA ASP A 260 -25.71 40.03 35.83
C ASP A 260 -26.01 41.43 35.24
N GLY A 261 -27.26 41.62 34.86
CA GLY A 261 -27.67 42.68 33.94
C GLY A 261 -27.94 44.05 34.56
N ASN A 262 -28.65 44.82 33.72
CA ASN A 262 -29.50 45.97 34.04
C ASN A 262 -28.87 47.38 33.89
N ASN A 263 -29.16 48.08 32.79
CA ASN A 263 -30.12 49.20 32.79
C ASN A 263 -30.29 49.88 31.41
N THR A 264 -31.51 49.78 30.89
CA THR A 264 -32.44 50.89 30.56
C THR A 264 -31.95 52.13 29.80
N LEU A 265 -32.47 52.24 28.56
CA LEU A 265 -32.99 53.42 27.81
C LEU A 265 -32.51 54.84 28.20
N SER A 266 -31.89 55.54 27.25
CA SER A 266 -32.43 56.70 26.49
C SER A 266 -31.40 57.21 25.49
#